data_AF-A0A453GHN7-F1
#
_entry.id   AF-A0A453GHN7-F1
#
_cell.length_a   1.000
_cell.length_b   1.000
_cell.length_c   1.000
_cell.angle_alpha   90.00
_cell.angle_beta   90.00
_cell.angle_gamma   90.00
#
_symmetry.space_group_name_H-M   'P 1'
#
loop_
_entity.id
_entity.type
_entity.pdbx_description
1 polymer ?
#
loop_
_entity_poly.entity_id
_entity_poly.type
_entity_poly.pdbx_seq_one_letter_code
_entity_poly.pdbx_strand_id
1 'polypeptide(L)'
;ENILPSVQILSMEVQFGVRNTVKKVPGFLRCFPNLETLHVQSRPISEESTGKVSVKFWQEGGPIKCILQSIKKVFFYEFRGSRSEVSFLKFVAEKARVLEQMVVVVCIECFSPGDDNVRVKLKPLTSAKWNSKACRLELFRSPVTDGSGPAYNHELASDFEFADPFDLKYYKKAGRISVS
;
A
#
# COMPACT_ATOMS: atom_id res chain seq x y z
N GLU A 1 -17.83 -11.17 -11.38
CA GLU A 1 -17.29 -10.56 -10.15
C GLU A 1 -18.45 -9.92 -9.41
N ASN A 2 -18.56 -10.15 -8.10
CA ASN A 2 -19.57 -9.47 -7.27
C ASN A 2 -19.01 -8.11 -6.84
N ILE A 3 -19.74 -7.05 -7.17
CA ILE A 3 -19.39 -5.67 -6.80
C ILE A 3 -20.00 -5.37 -5.43
N LEU A 4 -19.18 -4.84 -4.53
CA LEU A 4 -19.53 -4.49 -3.15
C LEU A 4 -19.34 -2.98 -2.94
N PRO A 5 -20.31 -2.15 -3.35
CA PRO A 5 -20.19 -0.69 -3.32
C PRO A 5 -20.27 -0.10 -1.91
N SER A 6 -20.68 -0.87 -0.90
CA SER A 6 -20.76 -0.46 0.51
C SER A 6 -19.40 -0.44 1.21
N VAL A 7 -18.39 -1.12 0.65
CA VAL A 7 -17.06 -1.19 1.26
C VAL A 7 -16.30 0.11 1.05
N GLN A 8 -16.02 0.82 2.15
CA GLN A 8 -15.26 2.08 2.17
C GLN A 8 -13.85 1.93 2.72
N ILE A 9 -13.61 0.91 3.55
CA ILE A 9 -12.30 0.60 4.14
C ILE A 9 -11.97 -0.85 3.80
N LEU A 10 -10.77 -1.09 3.28
CA LEU A 10 -10.31 -2.41 2.89
C LEU A 10 -8.88 -2.60 3.37
N SER A 11 -8.64 -3.73 4.02
CA SER A 11 -7.31 -4.24 4.27
C SER A 11 -7.05 -5.49 3.43
N MET A 12 -5.83 -5.62 2.91
CA MET A 12 -5.39 -6.79 2.17
C MET A 12 -3.93 -7.13 2.41
N GLU A 13 -3.63 -8.42 2.34
CA GLU A 13 -2.26 -8.93 2.35
C GLU A 13 -1.86 -9.34 0.94
N VAL A 14 -0.66 -8.90 0.53
CA VAL A 14 -0.18 -9.14 -0.84
C VAL A 14 1.27 -9.60 -0.80
N GLN A 15 1.54 -10.75 -1.42
CA GLN A 15 2.90 -11.21 -1.71
C GLN A 15 3.38 -10.58 -3.01
N PHE A 16 4.00 -9.40 -2.93
CA PHE A 16 4.44 -8.63 -4.11
C PHE A 16 5.53 -9.30 -4.94
N GLY A 17 6.21 -10.31 -4.39
CA GLY A 17 7.16 -11.15 -5.12
C GLY A 17 6.53 -12.35 -5.86
N VAL A 18 5.23 -12.61 -5.67
CA VAL A 18 4.50 -13.68 -6.37
C VAL A 18 3.67 -13.08 -7.49
N ARG A 19 4.08 -13.31 -8.74
CA ARG A 19 3.44 -12.70 -9.93
C ARG A 19 1.94 -12.97 -9.99
N ASN A 20 1.52 -14.19 -9.69
CA ASN A 20 0.11 -14.59 -9.74
C ASN A 20 -0.74 -13.94 -8.64
N THR A 21 -0.14 -13.61 -7.49
CA THR A 21 -0.81 -12.88 -6.41
C THR A 21 -1.01 -11.43 -6.81
N VAL A 22 0.06 -10.76 -7.30
CA VAL A 22 -0.02 -9.38 -7.80
C VAL A 22 -1.03 -9.26 -8.93
N LYS A 23 -1.14 -10.29 -9.79
CA LYS A 23 -2.10 -10.34 -10.90
C LYS A 23 -3.57 -10.19 -10.49
N LYS A 24 -3.92 -10.62 -9.27
CA LYS A 24 -5.29 -10.60 -8.77
C LYS A 24 -5.70 -9.26 -8.17
N VAL A 25 -4.74 -8.44 -7.76
CA VAL A 25 -4.98 -7.17 -7.06
C VAL A 25 -5.87 -6.21 -7.87
N PRO A 26 -5.64 -5.95 -9.18
CA PRO A 26 -6.51 -5.09 -9.97
C PRO A 26 -7.98 -5.54 -9.99
N GLY A 27 -8.22 -6.83 -10.26
CA GLY A 27 -9.58 -7.39 -10.30
C GLY A 27 -10.27 -7.28 -8.94
N PHE A 28 -9.54 -7.60 -7.87
CA PHE A 28 -10.06 -7.47 -6.51
C PHE A 28 -10.43 -6.03 -6.15
N LEU A 29 -9.59 -5.04 -6.50
CA LEU A 29 -9.90 -3.63 -6.25
C LEU A 29 -11.11 -3.13 -7.07
N ARG A 30 -11.37 -3.71 -8.25
CA ARG A 30 -12.57 -3.36 -9.05
C ARG A 30 -13.88 -3.76 -8.37
N CYS A 31 -13.85 -4.73 -7.46
CA CYS A 31 -15.03 -5.11 -6.69
C CYS A 31 -15.51 -4.01 -5.73
N PHE A 32 -14.68 -3.01 -5.41
CA PHE A 32 -14.97 -2.02 -4.36
C PHE A 32 -14.95 -0.60 -4.93
N PRO A 33 -15.95 -0.19 -5.73
CA PRO A 33 -15.90 1.05 -6.52
C PRO A 33 -15.86 2.34 -5.69
N ASN A 34 -16.27 2.30 -4.42
CA ASN A 34 -16.36 3.45 -3.51
C ASN A 34 -15.33 3.36 -2.37
N LEU A 35 -14.30 2.54 -2.52
CA LEU A 35 -13.25 2.36 -1.51
C LEU A 35 -12.53 3.69 -1.24
N GLU A 36 -12.53 4.16 0.00
CA GLU A 36 -11.90 5.42 0.41
C GLU A 36 -10.54 5.22 1.07
N THR A 37 -10.41 4.17 1.89
CA THR A 37 -9.17 3.85 2.63
C THR A 37 -8.69 2.45 2.27
N LEU A 38 -7.44 2.34 1.83
CA LEU A 38 -6.81 1.08 1.47
C LEU A 38 -5.58 0.80 2.36
N HIS A 39 -5.63 -0.31 3.09
CA HIS A 39 -4.51 -0.88 3.83
C HIS A 39 -3.93 -2.06 3.03
N VAL A 40 -2.64 -2.03 2.76
CA VAL A 40 -1.92 -3.09 2.05
C VAL A 40 -0.73 -3.52 2.87
N GLN A 41 -0.70 -4.78 3.31
CA GLN A 41 0.48 -5.36 3.93
C GLN A 41 1.25 -6.20 2.93
N SER A 42 2.54 -5.86 2.74
CA SER A 42 3.44 -6.68 1.96
C SER A 42 3.88 -7.89 2.80
N ARG A 43 3.60 -9.10 2.33
CA ARG A 43 4.03 -10.35 2.99
C ARG A 43 5.38 -10.83 2.44
N PRO A 44 6.26 -11.37 3.31
CA PRO A 44 7.52 -11.94 2.84
C PRO A 44 7.23 -13.17 1.98
N ILE A 45 8.16 -13.51 1.10
CA ILE A 45 8.12 -14.74 0.30
C ILE A 45 9.24 -15.66 0.80
N SER A 46 8.96 -16.95 0.91
CA SER A 46 9.96 -17.97 1.26
C SER A 46 10.73 -18.49 0.05
N GLU A 47 10.23 -18.25 -1.16
CA GLU A 47 10.76 -18.78 -2.42
C GLU A 47 11.31 -17.67 -3.32
N GLU A 48 12.02 -18.07 -4.39
CA GLU A 48 12.49 -17.14 -5.41
C GLU A 48 11.31 -16.42 -6.09
N SER A 49 11.46 -15.11 -6.33
CA SER A 49 10.40 -14.30 -6.93
C SER A 49 9.97 -14.87 -8.30
N THR A 50 8.68 -15.14 -8.48
CA THR A 50 8.14 -15.83 -9.67
C THR A 50 7.96 -14.92 -10.91
N GLY A 51 8.78 -13.87 -11.00
CA GLY A 51 8.87 -12.97 -12.14
C GLY A 51 8.34 -11.54 -11.91
N LYS A 52 8.75 -10.64 -12.80
CA LYS A 52 8.50 -9.19 -12.71
C LYS A 52 7.14 -8.82 -13.30
N VAL A 53 6.45 -7.87 -12.67
CA VAL A 53 5.22 -7.27 -13.17
C VAL A 53 5.54 -5.90 -13.78
N SER A 54 5.10 -5.63 -15.01
CA SER A 54 5.34 -4.34 -15.69
C SER A 54 4.43 -3.25 -15.12
N VAL A 55 4.72 -1.96 -15.34
CA VAL A 55 3.80 -0.88 -14.94
C VAL A 55 2.48 -0.93 -15.73
N LYS A 56 2.53 -1.40 -16.98
CA LYS A 56 1.35 -1.55 -17.85
C LYS A 56 0.35 -2.56 -17.31
N PHE A 57 0.81 -3.52 -16.50
CA PHE A 57 -0.03 -4.53 -15.88
C PHE A 57 -1.18 -3.94 -15.05
N TRP A 58 -0.92 -2.88 -14.28
CA TRP A 58 -1.94 -2.26 -13.42
C TRP A 58 -3.09 -1.61 -14.21
N GLN A 59 -2.93 -1.46 -15.52
CA GLN A 59 -3.93 -0.91 -16.44
C GLN A 59 -4.61 -2.03 -17.26
N GLU A 60 -4.11 -3.26 -17.21
CA GLU A 60 -4.71 -4.41 -17.89
C GLU A 60 -6.09 -4.73 -17.27
N GLY A 61 -7.10 -4.92 -18.12
CA GLY A 61 -8.49 -5.15 -17.68
C GLY A 61 -9.30 -3.88 -17.39
N GLY A 62 -8.78 -2.71 -17.79
CA GLY A 62 -9.52 -1.45 -17.72
C GLY A 62 -9.39 -0.67 -16.41
N PRO A 63 -10.01 0.51 -16.31
CA PRO A 63 -9.84 1.42 -15.19
C PRO A 63 -10.28 0.81 -13.85
N ILE A 64 -9.52 1.07 -12.78
CA ILE A 64 -9.92 0.71 -11.41
C ILE A 64 -10.62 1.93 -10.81
N LYS A 65 -11.96 1.90 -10.74
CA LYS A 65 -12.79 3.05 -10.37
C LYS A 65 -12.39 3.66 -9.03
N CYS A 66 -12.18 2.83 -8.00
CA CYS A 66 -11.87 3.35 -6.67
C CYS A 66 -10.55 4.10 -6.61
N ILE A 67 -9.50 3.57 -7.25
CA ILE A 67 -8.22 4.27 -7.36
C ILE A 67 -8.42 5.61 -8.04
N LEU A 68 -9.19 5.67 -9.13
CA LEU A 68 -9.36 6.91 -9.88
C LEU A 68 -10.19 7.98 -9.16
N GLN A 69 -11.20 7.59 -8.38
CA GLN A 69 -12.28 8.49 -7.97
C GLN A 69 -12.57 8.56 -6.47
N SER A 70 -12.24 7.53 -5.68
CA SER A 70 -12.70 7.46 -4.28
C SER A 70 -11.59 7.30 -3.24
N ILE A 71 -10.44 6.71 -3.60
CA ILE A 71 -9.35 6.50 -2.64
C ILE A 71 -8.77 7.84 -2.18
N LYS A 72 -8.91 8.12 -0.88
CA LYS A 72 -8.37 9.26 -0.17
C LYS A 72 -7.12 8.90 0.63
N LYS A 73 -7.06 7.69 1.18
CA LYS A 73 -5.96 7.23 2.04
C LYS A 73 -5.41 5.88 1.61
N VAL A 74 -4.09 5.77 1.61
CA VAL A 74 -3.38 4.51 1.36
C VAL A 74 -2.34 4.29 2.44
N PHE A 75 -2.39 3.14 3.08
CA PHE A 75 -1.42 2.69 4.06
C PHE A 75 -0.73 1.44 3.54
N PHE A 76 0.58 1.52 3.34
CA PHE A 76 1.40 0.44 2.82
C PHE A 76 2.36 -0.06 3.90
N TYR A 77 2.14 -1.27 4.39
CA TYR A 77 2.89 -1.86 5.50
C TYR A 77 3.95 -2.83 5.03
N GLU A 78 5.02 -2.90 5.81
CA GLU A 78 6.15 -3.80 5.59
C GLU A 78 6.78 -3.64 4.20
N PHE A 79 6.97 -2.39 3.75
CA PHE A 79 7.64 -2.10 2.49
C PHE A 79 9.07 -2.67 2.49
N ARG A 80 9.37 -3.53 1.52
CA ARG A 80 10.68 -4.21 1.38
C ARG A 80 11.53 -3.69 0.21
N GLY A 81 11.04 -2.73 -0.57
CA GLY A 81 11.80 -2.13 -1.67
C GLY A 81 11.84 -2.93 -2.97
N SER A 82 10.92 -3.89 -3.15
CA SER A 82 10.79 -4.62 -4.41
C SER A 82 10.21 -3.73 -5.51
N ARG A 83 10.51 -4.06 -6.77
CA ARG A 83 10.01 -3.30 -7.93
C ARG A 83 8.49 -3.35 -8.05
N SER A 84 7.86 -4.47 -7.65
CA SER A 84 6.39 -4.62 -7.72
C SER A 84 5.69 -3.70 -6.70
N GLU A 85 6.22 -3.58 -5.49
CA GLU A 85 5.70 -2.64 -4.47
C GLU A 85 5.81 -1.19 -4.95
N VAL A 86 6.99 -0.80 -5.45
CA VAL A 86 7.22 0.55 -5.98
C VAL A 86 6.32 0.83 -7.19
N SER A 87 6.12 -0.16 -8.07
CA SER A 87 5.23 -0.06 -9.23
C SER A 87 3.77 0.16 -8.80
N PHE A 88 3.31 -0.57 -7.77
CA PHE A 88 1.97 -0.38 -7.21
C PHE A 88 1.78 1.01 -6.60
N LEU A 89 2.69 1.44 -5.72
CA LEU A 89 2.63 2.76 -5.10
C LEU A 89 2.64 3.87 -6.14
N LYS A 90 3.52 3.76 -7.14
CA LYS A 90 3.60 4.71 -8.25
C LYS A 90 2.31 4.74 -9.06
N PHE A 91 1.73 3.58 -9.36
CA PHE A 91 0.47 3.49 -10.06
C PHE A 91 -0.66 4.22 -9.31
N VAL A 92 -0.75 4.03 -7.99
CA VAL A 92 -1.75 4.74 -7.18
C VAL A 92 -1.49 6.25 -7.18
N ALA A 93 -0.24 6.69 -6.95
CA ALA A 93 0.13 8.10 -6.99
C ALA A 93 -0.19 8.79 -8.33
N GLU A 94 0.04 8.11 -9.45
CA GLU A 94 -0.20 8.65 -10.80
C GLU A 94 -1.67 8.60 -11.24
N LYS A 95 -2.50 7.76 -10.63
CA LYS A 95 -3.90 7.57 -11.04
C LYS A 95 -4.90 8.19 -10.07
N ALA A 96 -4.63 8.18 -8.77
CA ALA A 96 -5.57 8.64 -7.78
C ALA A 96 -5.71 10.16 -7.74
N ARG A 97 -6.91 10.64 -8.09
CA ARG A 97 -7.22 12.07 -8.24
C ARG A 97 -7.52 12.76 -6.92
N VAL A 98 -8.07 12.01 -5.98
CA VAL A 98 -8.55 12.51 -4.68
C VAL A 98 -7.71 11.99 -3.51
N LEU A 99 -6.51 11.47 -3.79
CA LEU A 99 -5.62 10.96 -2.76
C LEU A 99 -5.11 12.09 -1.87
N GLU A 100 -5.35 12.01 -0.57
CA GLU A 100 -4.97 13.01 0.43
C GLU A 100 -3.73 12.55 1.22
N GLN A 101 -3.61 11.24 1.45
CA GLN A 101 -2.53 10.68 2.27
C GLN A 101 -2.05 9.34 1.71
N MET A 102 -0.72 9.21 1.61
CA MET A 102 -0.05 7.94 1.36
C MET A 102 0.99 7.72 2.46
N VAL A 103 0.82 6.65 3.23
CA VAL A 103 1.75 6.27 4.29
C VAL A 103 2.47 5.00 3.89
N VAL A 104 3.79 4.99 3.96
CA VAL A 104 4.62 3.80 3.72
C VAL A 104 5.41 3.47 4.97
N VAL A 105 5.14 2.31 5.54
CA VAL A 105 5.83 1.75 6.71
C VAL A 105 6.90 0.78 6.21
N VAL A 106 8.16 1.11 6.44
CA VAL A 106 9.34 0.42 5.95
C VAL A 106 9.69 -0.75 6.87
N CYS A 107 9.86 -1.94 6.29
CA CYS A 107 10.29 -3.13 7.02
C CYS A 107 11.71 -2.93 7.58
N ILE A 108 11.88 -3.02 8.90
CA ILE A 108 13.16 -2.70 9.56
C ILE A 108 14.28 -3.69 9.19
N GLU A 109 13.93 -4.96 8.95
CA GLU A 109 14.90 -6.00 8.59
C GLU A 109 15.44 -5.83 7.16
N CYS A 110 14.70 -5.12 6.30
CA CYS A 110 15.07 -4.94 4.90
C CYS A 110 16.01 -3.75 4.66
N PHE A 111 16.18 -2.87 5.66
CA PHE A 111 16.91 -1.62 5.50
C PHE A 111 17.69 -1.26 6.76
N SER A 112 19.01 -1.14 6.64
CA SER A 112 19.86 -0.72 7.75
C SER A 112 19.52 0.70 8.23
N PRO A 113 19.62 1.00 9.53
CA PRO A 113 19.46 2.35 10.04
C PRO A 113 20.46 3.32 9.37
N GLY A 114 19.95 4.41 8.80
CA GLY A 114 20.78 5.40 8.09
C GLY A 114 21.07 5.08 6.62
N ASP A 115 20.55 3.97 6.10
CA ASP A 115 20.72 3.62 4.68
C ASP A 115 19.79 4.44 3.77
N ASP A 116 20.37 5.16 2.81
CA ASP A 116 19.66 5.89 1.76
C ASP A 116 18.98 4.96 0.75
N ASN A 117 19.20 3.64 0.83
CA ASN A 117 18.59 2.65 -0.05
C ASN A 117 17.05 2.76 -0.06
N VAL A 118 16.41 3.06 1.08
CA VAL A 118 14.95 3.34 1.11
C VAL A 118 14.60 4.49 0.16
N ARG A 119 15.35 5.60 0.23
CA ARG A 119 15.14 6.78 -0.64
C ARG A 119 15.41 6.43 -2.09
N VAL A 120 16.47 5.68 -2.38
CA VAL A 120 16.81 5.22 -3.74
C VAL A 120 15.69 4.36 -4.32
N LYS A 121 15.11 3.45 -3.54
CA LYS A 121 13.98 2.61 -3.97
C LYS A 121 12.70 3.40 -4.17
N LEU A 122 12.46 4.43 -3.36
CA LEU A 122 11.28 5.30 -3.47
C LEU A 122 11.46 6.47 -4.44
N LYS A 123 12.66 6.67 -5.00
CA LYS A 123 12.92 7.70 -6.01
C LYS A 123 11.91 7.70 -7.17
N PRO A 124 11.49 6.54 -7.73
CA PRO A 124 10.48 6.51 -8.78
C PRO A 124 9.09 6.97 -8.34
N LEU A 125 8.79 6.87 -7.03
CA LEU A 125 7.54 7.33 -6.42
C LEU A 125 7.60 8.83 -6.13
N THR A 126 8.71 9.32 -5.57
CA THR A 126 8.88 10.77 -5.31
C THR A 126 8.99 11.58 -6.60
N SER A 127 9.54 10.98 -7.67
CA SER A 127 9.58 11.58 -9.01
C SER A 127 8.33 11.33 -9.86
N ALA A 128 7.31 10.66 -9.32
CA ALA A 128 6.08 10.35 -10.06
C ALA A 128 5.27 11.62 -10.32
N LYS A 129 4.45 11.61 -11.38
CA LYS A 129 3.48 12.68 -11.61
C LYS A 129 2.26 12.44 -10.73
N TRP A 130 2.32 12.90 -9.48
CA TRP A 130 1.21 12.81 -8.54
C TRP A 130 -0.03 13.50 -9.11
N ASN A 131 -1.12 12.73 -9.23
CA ASN A 131 -2.36 13.24 -9.81
C ASN A 131 -3.15 14.08 -8.81
N SER A 132 -2.96 13.81 -7.51
CA SER A 132 -3.37 14.70 -6.42
C SER A 132 -2.19 15.52 -5.91
N LYS A 133 -2.26 16.84 -6.08
CA LYS A 133 -1.24 17.77 -5.56
C LYS A 133 -1.31 17.97 -4.04
N ALA A 134 -2.45 17.64 -3.43
CA ALA A 134 -2.67 17.77 -2.00
C ALA A 134 -2.16 16.55 -1.21
N CYS A 135 -1.78 15.47 -1.91
CA CYS A 135 -1.36 14.24 -1.26
C CYS A 135 -0.09 14.43 -0.43
N ARG A 136 -0.13 14.00 0.83
CA ARG A 136 1.04 13.91 1.70
C ARG A 136 1.63 12.50 1.67
N LEU A 137 2.90 12.39 1.32
CA LEU A 137 3.65 11.14 1.45
C LEU A 137 4.37 11.11 2.80
N GLU A 138 4.09 10.10 3.61
CA GLU A 138 4.69 9.92 4.93
C GLU A 138 5.40 8.58 5.02
N LEU A 139 6.64 8.58 5.51
CA LEU A 139 7.45 7.39 5.68
C LEU A 139 7.68 7.13 7.15
N PHE A 140 7.49 5.89 7.57
CA PHE A 140 7.71 5.44 8.94
C PHE A 140 8.55 4.17 8.95
N ARG A 141 9.34 3.97 10.00
CA ARG A 141 9.94 2.66 10.26
C ARG A 141 8.95 1.73 10.94
N SER A 142 8.89 0.47 10.52
CA SER A 142 8.10 -0.52 11.22
C SER A 142 8.62 -0.69 12.65
N PRO A 143 7.75 -0.64 13.67
CA PRO A 143 8.10 -0.98 15.05
C PRO A 143 8.22 -2.49 15.28
N VAL A 144 7.85 -3.32 14.29
CA VAL A 144 7.84 -4.78 14.43
C VAL A 144 8.99 -5.42 13.64
N THR A 145 9.64 -6.39 14.28
CA THR A 145 10.87 -7.03 13.83
C THR A 145 10.67 -8.41 13.22
N ASP A 146 9.48 -9.03 13.27
CA ASP A 146 9.25 -10.41 12.80
C ASP A 146 8.42 -10.49 11.50
N GLY A 147 8.18 -9.34 10.84
CA GLY A 147 7.31 -9.26 9.67
C GLY A 147 5.83 -9.53 9.98
N SER A 148 5.45 -9.66 11.26
CA SER A 148 4.08 -9.55 11.73
C SER A 148 3.67 -8.10 11.59
N GLY A 149 3.06 -7.75 10.46
CA GLY A 149 2.41 -6.45 10.32
C GLY A 149 1.30 -6.28 11.35
N PRO A 150 0.57 -5.14 11.34
CA PRO A 150 -0.58 -4.99 12.23
C PRO A 150 -1.47 -6.22 12.08
N ALA A 151 -1.76 -6.90 13.20
CA ALA A 151 -2.53 -8.13 13.21
C ALA A 151 -3.95 -7.78 12.79
N TYR A 152 -4.24 -7.76 11.48
CA TYR A 152 -5.59 -7.64 10.98
C TYR A 152 -6.35 -8.86 11.48
N ASN A 153 -7.18 -8.67 12.50
CA ASN A 153 -8.05 -9.71 12.99
C ASN A 153 -9.50 -9.27 12.83
N HIS A 154 -10.40 -10.27 12.78
CA HIS A 154 -11.82 -10.02 12.63
C HIS A 154 -12.41 -9.23 13.81
N GLU A 155 -11.77 -9.29 14.97
CA GLU A 155 -12.16 -8.55 16.18
C GLU A 155 -12.01 -7.04 15.96
N LEU A 156 -10.84 -6.59 15.50
CA LEU A 156 -10.57 -5.18 15.18
C LEU A 156 -11.50 -4.68 14.07
N ALA A 157 -11.71 -5.47 13.02
CA ALA A 157 -12.59 -5.08 11.92
C ALA A 157 -14.08 -4.99 12.33
N SER A 158 -14.47 -5.64 13.43
CA SER A 158 -15.83 -5.61 13.99
C SER A 158 -15.97 -4.61 15.13
N ASP A 159 -14.89 -3.92 15.50
CA ASP A 159 -14.89 -2.87 16.52
C ASP A 159 -15.32 -1.53 15.90
N PHE A 160 -16.55 -1.12 16.21
CA PHE A 160 -17.15 0.13 15.73
C PHE A 160 -16.79 1.34 16.59
N GLU A 161 -15.95 1.19 17.62
CA GLU A 161 -15.46 2.32 18.42
C GLU A 161 -14.53 3.25 17.62
N PHE A 162 -13.96 2.75 16.52
CA PHE A 162 -13.02 3.49 15.67
C PHE A 162 -13.60 3.72 14.27
N ALA A 163 -13.42 4.94 13.75
CA ALA A 163 -13.85 5.29 12.40
C ALA A 163 -13.10 4.50 11.32
N ASP A 164 -11.85 4.11 11.61
CA ASP A 164 -11.06 3.19 10.81
C ASP A 164 -10.50 2.10 11.73
N PRO A 165 -10.97 0.84 11.60
CA PRO A 165 -10.56 -0.25 12.48
C PRO A 165 -9.07 -0.62 12.33
N PHE A 166 -8.40 -0.12 11.28
CA PHE A 166 -6.99 -0.39 10.99
C PHE A 166 -6.09 0.83 11.22
N ASP A 167 -6.64 1.99 11.62
CA ASP A 167 -5.90 3.22 11.98
C ASP A 167 -5.21 3.12 13.35
N LEU A 168 -4.78 1.90 13.71
CA LEU A 168 -4.20 1.64 15.02
C LEU A 168 -2.98 2.53 15.25
N LYS A 169 -2.81 2.89 16.54
CA LYS A 169 -1.76 3.69 17.19
C LYS A 169 -0.30 3.33 16.86
N TYR A 170 -0.07 2.44 15.89
CA TYR A 170 1.20 2.07 15.28
C TYR A 170 2.07 3.30 14.95
N TYR A 171 1.47 4.37 14.43
CA TYR A 171 2.18 5.60 14.04
C TYR A 171 2.68 6.43 15.23
N LYS A 172 2.15 6.25 16.44
CA LYS A 172 2.64 7.00 17.62
C LYS A 172 3.99 6.49 18.13
N LYS A 173 4.35 5.23 17.81
CA LYS A 173 5.65 4.62 18.18
C LYS A 173 6.63 4.51 17.01
N ALA A 174 6.16 4.61 15.78
CA ALA A 174 7.00 4.47 14.59
C ALA A 174 7.84 5.74 14.34
N GLY A 175 9.16 5.59 14.17
CA GLY A 175 10.04 6.71 13.85
C GLY A 175 9.80 7.23 12.43
N ARG A 176 9.43 8.51 12.29
CA ARG A 176 9.23 9.19 10.99
C ARG A 176 10.56 9.28 10.23
N ILE A 177 10.53 8.99 8.94
CA ILE A 177 11.68 9.15 8.03
C ILE A 177 11.45 10.43 7.21
N SER A 178 12.43 11.33 7.18
CA SER A 178 12.35 12.56 6.38
C SER A 178 12.37 12.26 4.88
N VAL A 179 11.42 12.84 4.16
CA VAL A 179 11.35 12.81 2.69
C VAL A 179 11.82 14.19 2.21
N SER A 180 13.13 14.35 2.05
CA SER A 180 13.77 15.58 1.57
C SER A 180 14.59 15.26 0.34
#